data_AF-A0A9E0GJV3-F1
#
_entry.id   AF-A0A9E0GJV3-F1
#
_cell.length_a   1.000
_cell.length_b   1.000
_cell.length_c   1.000
_cell.angle_alpha   90.00
_cell.angle_beta   90.00
_cell.angle_gamma   90.00
#
_symmetry.space_group_name_H-M   'P 1'
#
loop_
_entity.id
_entity.type
_entity.pdbx_description
1 polymer ?
#
loop_
_entity_poly.entity_id
_entity_poly.type
_entity_poly.pdbx_seq_one_letter_code
_entity_poly.pdbx_strand_id
1 'polypeptide(L)'
;MRDKQRTSRDVLPDDFSSLEGFWGFWDTHSSADYEDDMEAVEVDIDLISSKVYLPVAKDLLSKVRTQAQRQGVSSETLVNLWLQERLGATA
;
A
#
# COMPACT_ATOMS: atom_id res chain seq x y z
N MET A 1 -11.47 0.82 -30.68
CA MET A 1 -10.17 0.48 -30.07
C MET A 1 -9.10 1.08 -30.96
N ARG A 2 -8.26 1.98 -30.43
CA ARG A 2 -7.27 2.70 -31.25
C ARG A 2 -6.03 1.83 -31.36
N ASP A 3 -5.73 1.35 -32.55
CA ASP A 3 -4.39 0.88 -32.91
C ASP A 3 -3.41 2.03 -32.71
N LYS A 4 -2.60 1.96 -31.66
CA LYS A 4 -1.43 2.80 -31.50
C LYS A 4 -0.24 1.98 -32.01
N GLN A 5 0.35 2.41 -33.12
CA GLN A 5 1.65 1.92 -33.56
C GLN A 5 2.66 2.12 -32.42
N ARG A 6 3.08 1.02 -31.77
CA ARG A 6 4.12 1.01 -30.75
C ARG A 6 5.43 1.46 -31.42
N THR A 7 6.02 2.57 -30.98
CA THR A 7 7.34 2.99 -31.46
C THR A 7 8.40 2.16 -30.76
N SER A 8 9.63 2.09 -31.28
CA SER A 8 10.71 1.27 -30.69
C SER A 8 11.06 1.63 -29.23
N ARG A 9 10.56 2.75 -28.72
CA ARG A 9 10.70 3.16 -27.32
C ARG A 9 9.67 2.52 -26.39
N ASP A 10 8.53 2.08 -26.94
CA ASP A 10 7.40 1.54 -26.18
C ASP A 10 7.37 0.00 -26.19
N VAL A 11 8.32 -0.68 -26.84
CA VAL A 11 8.40 -2.15 -26.83
C VAL A 11 9.11 -2.60 -25.56
N LEU A 12 8.53 -3.56 -24.83
CA LEU A 12 9.14 -4.12 -23.63
C LEU A 12 10.43 -4.85 -23.99
N PRO A 13 11.59 -4.51 -23.40
CA PRO A 13 12.82 -5.24 -23.64
C PRO A 13 12.76 -6.68 -23.08
N ASP A 14 13.35 -7.64 -23.80
CA ASP A 14 13.50 -9.02 -23.31
C ASP A 14 14.40 -9.09 -22.07
N ASP A 15 15.40 -8.20 -21.97
CA ASP A 15 16.26 -8.04 -20.81
C ASP A 15 16.60 -6.57 -20.52
N PHE A 16 17.12 -6.33 -19.32
CA PHE A 16 17.70 -5.05 -18.94
C PHE A 16 19.18 -5.25 -18.62
N SER A 17 20.05 -4.45 -19.24
CA SER A 17 21.50 -4.51 -19.04
C SER A 17 21.96 -4.07 -17.65
N SER A 18 21.09 -3.40 -16.88
CA SER A 18 21.36 -2.97 -15.51
C SER A 18 20.06 -2.77 -14.73
N LEU A 19 20.16 -2.83 -13.40
CA LEU A 19 19.05 -2.52 -12.51
C LEU A 19 18.59 -1.05 -12.67
N GLU A 20 19.52 -0.11 -12.82
CA GLU A 20 19.22 1.30 -13.09
C GLU A 20 18.36 1.47 -14.36
N GLY A 21 18.68 0.71 -15.42
CA GLY A 21 17.91 0.71 -16.66
C GLY A 21 16.51 0.12 -16.49
N PHE A 22 16.35 -0.92 -15.68
CA PHE A 22 15.04 -1.49 -15.34
C PHE A 22 14.14 -0.46 -14.65
N TRP A 23 14.65 0.23 -13.61
CA TRP A 23 13.89 1.25 -12.90
C TRP A 23 13.56 2.46 -13.79
N GLY A 24 14.56 3.00 -14.50
CA GLY A 24 14.37 4.16 -15.36
C GLY A 24 13.36 3.92 -16.49
N PHE A 25 13.22 2.68 -16.97
CA PHE A 25 12.14 2.32 -17.88
C PHE A 25 10.77 2.46 -17.21
N TRP A 26 10.54 1.80 -16.07
CA TRP A 26 9.25 1.82 -15.38
C TRP A 26 8.89 3.16 -14.71
N ASP A 27 9.86 4.06 -14.51
CA ASP A 27 9.57 5.44 -14.07
C ASP A 27 8.72 6.22 -15.10
N THR A 28 8.78 5.82 -16.38
CA THR A 28 8.09 6.52 -17.48
C THR A 28 7.05 5.66 -18.20
N HIS A 29 6.99 4.37 -17.91
CA HIS A 29 6.09 3.41 -18.56
C HIS A 29 5.11 2.82 -17.55
N SER A 30 3.84 2.64 -17.95
CA SER A 30 2.84 1.97 -17.14
C SER A 30 2.82 0.48 -17.47
N SER A 31 2.79 -0.39 -16.47
CA SER A 31 2.65 -1.84 -16.69
C SER A 31 1.35 -2.20 -17.41
N ALA A 32 0.30 -1.39 -17.28
CA ALA A 32 -0.97 -1.59 -17.97
C ALA A 32 -0.87 -1.44 -19.50
N ASP A 33 0.17 -0.79 -20.03
CA ASP A 33 0.37 -0.67 -21.48
C ASP A 33 0.95 -1.95 -22.12
N TYR A 34 1.29 -2.95 -21.30
CA TYR A 34 1.96 -4.20 -21.70
C TYR A 34 1.12 -5.44 -21.37
N GLU A 35 -0.20 -5.31 -21.20
CA GLU A 35 -1.09 -6.43 -20.86
C GLU A 35 -1.01 -7.59 -21.87
N ASP A 36 -0.85 -7.27 -23.17
CA ASP A 36 -0.69 -8.27 -24.24
C ASP A 36 0.60 -9.11 -24.11
N ASP A 37 1.60 -8.59 -23.38
CA ASP A 37 2.90 -9.23 -23.14
C ASP A 37 2.93 -10.00 -21.80
N MET A 38 1.81 -10.03 -21.07
CA MET A 38 1.66 -10.70 -19.77
C MET A 38 0.82 -11.97 -19.86
N GLU A 39 1.02 -12.87 -18.90
CA GLU A 39 0.20 -14.07 -18.73
C GLU A 39 -0.90 -13.82 -17.70
N ALA A 40 -2.09 -14.38 -17.94
CA ALA A 40 -3.17 -14.34 -16.96
C ALA A 40 -2.83 -15.22 -15.75
N VAL A 41 -2.89 -14.64 -14.55
CA VAL A 41 -2.64 -15.33 -13.29
C VAL A 41 -3.86 -15.22 -12.39
N GLU A 42 -4.32 -16.34 -11.83
CA GLU A 42 -5.34 -16.36 -10.79
C GLU A 42 -4.70 -15.98 -9.44
N VAL A 43 -5.24 -14.96 -8.80
CA VAL A 43 -4.76 -14.47 -7.49
C VAL A 43 -5.93 -14.48 -6.51
N ASP A 44 -5.82 -15.29 -5.47
CA ASP A 44 -6.74 -15.25 -4.33
C ASP A 44 -6.27 -14.18 -3.33
N ILE A 45 -6.99 -13.07 -3.26
CA ILE A 45 -6.75 -12.03 -2.26
C ILE A 45 -7.68 -12.27 -1.08
N ASP A 46 -7.14 -12.83 -0.01
CA ASP A 46 -7.88 -13.01 1.22
C ASP A 46 -7.92 -11.70 2.03
N LEU A 47 -9.02 -10.96 1.92
CA LEU A 47 -9.29 -9.73 2.68
C LEU A 47 -9.75 -10.06 4.12
N ILE A 48 -8.95 -10.82 4.87
CA ILE A 48 -9.33 -11.35 6.20
C ILE A 48 -9.57 -10.24 7.24
N SER A 49 -8.95 -9.06 7.10
CA SER A 49 -9.06 -8.01 8.10
C SER A 49 -10.15 -6.99 7.76
N SER A 50 -11.31 -7.12 8.40
CA SER A 50 -12.27 -6.01 8.49
C SER A 50 -11.70 -4.93 9.41
N LYS A 51 -10.89 -4.03 8.86
CA LYS A 51 -10.36 -2.88 9.60
C LYS A 51 -11.30 -1.69 9.45
N VAL A 52 -11.71 -1.11 10.57
CA VAL A 52 -12.39 0.18 10.59
C VAL A 52 -11.31 1.26 10.74
N TYR A 53 -11.19 2.12 9.72
CA TYR A 53 -10.25 3.24 9.75
C TYR A 53 -10.97 4.50 10.21
N LEU A 54 -10.44 5.13 11.26
CA LEU A 54 -10.92 6.41 11.77
C LEU A 54 -9.86 7.48 11.54
N PRO A 55 -10.22 8.65 10.99
CA PRO A 55 -9.28 9.77 10.90
C PRO A 55 -8.93 10.28 12.30
N VAL A 56 -7.65 10.44 12.57
CA VAL A 56 -7.11 10.97 13.84
C VAL A 56 -6.20 12.16 13.53
N ALA A 57 -6.30 13.22 14.32
CA ALA A 57 -5.43 14.39 14.18
C ALA A 57 -3.94 13.99 14.31
N LYS A 58 -3.07 14.54 13.45
CA LYS A 58 -1.66 14.14 13.35
C LYS A 58 -0.88 14.36 14.65
N ASP A 59 -1.15 15.46 15.32
CA ASP A 59 -0.53 15.83 16.60
C ASP A 59 -0.99 14.88 17.73
N LEU A 60 -2.27 14.51 17.73
CA LEU A 60 -2.81 13.53 18.67
C LEU A 60 -2.18 12.15 18.45
N LEU A 61 -2.12 11.67 17.20
CA LEU A 61 -1.51 10.39 16.88
C LEU A 61 -0.03 10.34 17.28
N SER A 62 0.69 11.46 17.18
CA SER A 62 2.08 11.57 17.64
C SER A 62 2.19 11.33 19.15
N LYS A 63 1.28 11.90 19.95
CA LYS A 63 1.21 11.67 21.41
C LYS A 63 0.89 10.21 21.73
N VAL A 64 -0.07 9.62 21.01
CA VAL A 64 -0.42 8.19 21.16
C VAL A 64 0.79 7.31 20.89
N ARG A 65 1.55 7.56 19.81
CA ARG A 65 2.76 6.79 19.47
C ARG A 65 3.80 6.84 20.58
N THR A 66 4.10 8.04 21.10
CA THR A 66 5.04 8.19 22.21
C THR A 66 4.60 7.42 23.44
N GLN A 67 3.31 7.46 23.77
CA GLN A 67 2.79 6.75 24.94
C GLN A 67 2.77 5.23 24.74
N ALA A 68 2.34 4.76 23.57
CA ALA A 68 2.30 3.34 23.22
C ALA A 68 3.72 2.74 23.29
N GLN A 69 4.72 3.45 22.78
CA GLN A 69 6.12 3.04 22.84
C GLN A 69 6.63 2.93 24.29
N ARG A 70 6.29 3.89 25.16
CA ARG A 70 6.63 3.84 26.59
C ARG A 70 5.98 2.66 27.31
N GLN A 71 4.81 2.23 26.85
CA GLN A 71 4.05 1.11 27.41
C GLN A 71 4.38 -0.24 26.74
N GLY A 72 5.23 -0.26 25.72
CA GLY A 72 5.60 -1.48 25.00
C GLY A 72 4.46 -2.08 24.16
N VAL A 73 3.48 -1.27 23.76
CA VAL A 73 2.32 -1.71 22.95
C VAL A 73 2.21 -0.93 21.64
N SER A 74 1.40 -1.43 20.69
CA SER A 74 1.13 -0.70 19.45
C SER A 74 0.19 0.49 19.69
N SER A 75 0.23 1.50 18.81
CA SER A 75 -0.74 2.62 18.87
C SER A 75 -2.19 2.15 18.70
N GLU A 76 -2.42 1.10 17.90
CA GLU A 76 -3.72 0.48 17.73
C GLU A 76 -4.22 -0.14 19.05
N THR A 77 -3.37 -0.92 19.70
CA THR A 77 -3.67 -1.53 21.01
C THR A 77 -4.00 -0.46 22.05
N LEU A 78 -3.18 0.59 22.14
CA LEU A 78 -3.39 1.66 23.12
C LEU A 78 -4.71 2.42 22.87
N VAL A 79 -5.01 2.75 21.61
CA VAL A 79 -6.27 3.41 21.26
C VAL A 79 -7.48 2.54 21.60
N ASN A 80 -7.43 1.24 21.28
CA ASN A 80 -8.51 0.32 21.59
C ASN A 80 -8.73 0.18 23.11
N LEU A 81 -7.66 0.07 23.90
CA LEU A 81 -7.75 0.03 25.36
C LEU A 81 -8.40 1.30 25.92
N TRP A 82 -7.98 2.48 25.47
CA TRP A 82 -8.60 3.73 25.92
C TRP A 82 -10.07 3.85 25.54
N LEU A 83 -10.45 3.42 24.32
CA LEU A 83 -11.85 3.42 23.91
C LEU A 83 -12.67 2.46 24.77
N GLN A 84 -12.15 1.26 25.05
CA GLN A 84 -12.80 0.30 25.95
C GLN A 84 -12.93 0.83 27.38
N GLU A 85 -11.88 1.44 27.94
CA GLU A 85 -11.92 2.05 29.27
C GLU A 85 -12.97 3.16 29.35
N ARG A 86 -13.04 4.03 28.34
CA ARG A 86 -13.99 5.16 28.31
C ARG A 86 -15.44 4.71 28.12
N LEU A 87 -15.67 3.72 27.28
CA LEU A 87 -17.01 3.20 27.00
C LEU A 87 -17.49 2.21 28.07
N GLY A 88 -16.58 1.44 28.66
CA GLY A 88 -16.85 0.47 29.72
C GLY A 88 -17.01 1.09 31.11
N ALA A 89 -16.38 2.24 31.39
CA ALA A 89 -16.57 2.97 32.65
C ALA A 89 -17.93 3.71 32.74
N THR A 90 -18.80 3.57 31.73
CA THR A 90 -20.11 4.23 31.67
C THR A 90 -21.26 3.22 31.77
N ALA A 91 -21.15 2.24 32.67
CA ALA A 91 -22.20 1.29 33.02
C ALA A 91 -22.47 1.30 34.54
#